data_AF-A0A1F6FQU8-F1
#
_entry.id   AF-A0A1F6FQU8-F1
#
_cell.length_a   1.000
_cell.length_b   1.000
_cell.length_c   1.000
_cell.angle_alpha   90.00
_cell.angle_beta   90.00
_cell.angle_gamma   90.00
#
_symmetry.space_group_name_H-M   'P 1'
#
loop_
_entity.id
_entity.type
_entity.pdbx_description
1 polymer ?
#
loop_
_entity_poly.entity_id
_entity_poly.type
_entity_poly.pdbx_seq_one_letter_code
_entity_poly.pdbx_strand_id
1 'polypeptide(L)'
;MTRLAINGFGRIGRSFFRASFGRQEMEVVAVNDLTSPENLAYLLKYDTVYGRAPFSVKTENGALIIGGKTIPVIAEREPAKLPWKDMSVDIVIESTGLFTDAGKAKAHIDAGAKHVVITAPAKGEGAETILIGANEEKFGTCNITSNASCTTNACSPLIGILNETLGVERAILNTTHAYTTSQGIVDGPAPDDFRRGRAGAANLGPSSTGAAKATTVVYPSLKGKFDGIAVRVPVPSGSIVDITFVPKRATSVEEVNDILKEAAKSDRWKRVFAVTEEPLVSSDILGQPY
;
A
#
# COMPACT_ATOMS: atom_id res chain seq x y z
N MET A 1 -18.19 -8.48 -12.72
CA MET A 1 -17.79 -8.43 -11.30
C MET A 1 -16.46 -9.16 -11.19
N THR A 2 -15.42 -8.48 -10.75
CA THR A 2 -14.06 -9.03 -10.64
C THR A 2 -13.92 -9.84 -9.37
N ARG A 3 -13.45 -11.08 -9.47
CA ARG A 3 -13.31 -12.01 -8.34
C ARG A 3 -11.91 -11.92 -7.75
N LEU A 4 -11.84 -11.54 -6.48
CA LEU A 4 -10.60 -11.25 -5.77
C LEU A 4 -10.30 -12.32 -4.73
N ALA A 5 -9.03 -12.73 -4.62
CA ALA A 5 -8.54 -13.47 -3.47
C ALA A 5 -7.48 -12.66 -2.73
N ILE A 6 -7.42 -12.79 -1.41
CA ILE A 6 -6.42 -12.11 -0.57
C ILE A 6 -5.45 -13.15 -0.04
N ASN A 7 -4.16 -13.02 -0.36
CA ASN A 7 -3.10 -13.82 0.25
C ASN A 7 -2.41 -13.02 1.36
N GLY A 8 -2.48 -13.53 2.59
CA GLY A 8 -2.03 -12.84 3.80
C GLY A 8 -3.08 -11.86 4.32
N PHE A 9 -3.79 -12.24 5.38
CA PHE A 9 -4.87 -11.44 5.97
C PHE A 9 -4.37 -10.57 7.15
N GLY A 10 -3.20 -9.97 6.94
CA GLY A 10 -2.56 -9.02 7.84
C GLY A 10 -3.19 -7.63 7.80
N ARG A 11 -2.43 -6.60 8.18
CA ARG A 11 -2.89 -5.19 8.15
C ARG A 11 -3.43 -4.80 6.77
N ILE A 12 -2.64 -5.01 5.71
CA ILE A 12 -3.02 -4.62 4.35
C ILE A 12 -4.19 -5.45 3.83
N GLY A 13 -4.16 -6.78 3.96
CA GLY A 13 -5.25 -7.64 3.51
C GLY A 13 -6.60 -7.30 4.16
N ARG A 14 -6.63 -7.04 5.48
CA ARG A 14 -7.86 -6.63 6.17
C ARG A 14 -8.31 -5.22 5.81
N SER A 15 -7.38 -4.28 5.66
CA SER A 15 -7.70 -2.92 5.21
C SER A 15 -8.26 -2.92 3.78
N PHE A 16 -7.66 -3.70 2.87
CA PHE A 16 -8.17 -3.91 1.52
C PHE A 16 -9.58 -4.49 1.55
N PHE A 17 -9.80 -5.54 2.36
CA PHE A 17 -11.13 -6.13 2.52
C PHE A 17 -12.14 -5.07 2.96
N ARG A 18 -11.85 -4.30 4.02
CA ARG A 18 -12.71 -3.22 4.52
C ARG A 18 -13.02 -2.18 3.45
N ALA A 19 -12.03 -1.74 2.68
CA ALA A 19 -12.20 -0.74 1.62
C ALA A 19 -12.94 -1.28 0.38
N SER A 20 -12.88 -2.60 0.15
CA SER A 20 -13.58 -3.28 -0.94
C SER A 20 -15.03 -3.64 -0.59
N PHE A 21 -15.38 -3.68 0.69
CA PHE A 21 -16.70 -4.12 1.13
C PHE A 21 -17.81 -3.18 0.62
N GLY A 22 -18.82 -3.75 -0.02
CA GLY A 22 -19.95 -3.01 -0.59
C GLY A 22 -19.74 -2.46 -2.01
N ARG A 23 -18.52 -2.57 -2.56
CA ARG A 23 -18.27 -2.28 -3.98
C ARG A 23 -18.95 -3.32 -4.86
N GLN A 24 -19.58 -2.88 -5.94
CA GLN A 24 -20.35 -3.77 -6.84
C GLN A 24 -19.51 -4.29 -8.01
N GLU A 25 -18.43 -3.60 -8.34
CA GLU A 25 -17.50 -3.95 -9.40
C GLU A 25 -16.62 -5.15 -9.05
N MET A 26 -16.44 -5.45 -7.76
CA MET A 26 -15.52 -6.48 -7.26
C MET A 26 -16.09 -7.24 -6.06
N GLU A 27 -15.64 -8.48 -5.88
CA GLU A 27 -15.97 -9.28 -4.71
C GLU A 27 -14.76 -10.07 -4.21
N VAL A 28 -14.58 -10.15 -2.90
CA VAL A 28 -13.59 -11.05 -2.29
C VAL A 28 -14.21 -12.43 -2.14
N VAL A 29 -13.64 -13.42 -2.82
CA VAL A 29 -14.17 -14.78 -2.92
C VAL A 29 -13.37 -15.79 -2.11
N ALA A 30 -12.16 -15.44 -1.68
CA ALA A 30 -11.32 -16.29 -0.84
C ALA A 30 -10.29 -15.47 -0.07
N VAL A 31 -9.89 -16.00 1.09
CA VAL A 31 -8.75 -15.51 1.88
C VAL A 31 -7.81 -16.69 2.13
N ASN A 32 -6.51 -16.50 1.91
CA ASN A 32 -5.49 -17.43 2.36
C ASN A 32 -4.68 -16.82 3.50
N ASP A 33 -4.66 -17.48 4.65
CA ASP A 33 -3.82 -17.16 5.79
C ASP A 33 -3.61 -18.41 6.65
N LEU A 34 -2.44 -18.53 7.28
CA LEU A 34 -2.10 -19.70 8.10
C LEU A 34 -2.80 -19.68 9.48
N THR A 35 -3.47 -18.59 9.80
CA THR A 35 -4.21 -18.37 11.05
C THR A 35 -5.62 -18.95 10.97
N SER A 36 -6.22 -19.30 12.13
CA SER A 36 -7.58 -19.84 12.17
C SER A 36 -8.64 -18.81 11.74
N PRO A 37 -9.75 -19.25 11.10
CA PRO A 37 -10.84 -18.36 10.68
C PRO A 37 -11.43 -17.52 11.82
N GLU A 38 -11.51 -18.07 13.05
CA GLU A 38 -12.06 -17.38 14.22
C GLU A 38 -11.21 -16.17 14.60
N ASN A 39 -9.88 -16.33 14.56
CA ASN A 39 -8.98 -15.24 14.86
C ASN A 39 -8.95 -14.20 13.72
N LEU A 40 -8.99 -14.64 12.46
CA LEU A 40 -9.15 -13.72 11.32
C LEU A 40 -10.45 -12.90 11.42
N ALA A 41 -11.56 -13.54 11.78
CA ALA A 41 -12.84 -12.88 12.02
C ALA A 41 -12.75 -11.87 13.17
N TYR A 42 -12.10 -12.24 14.29
CA TYR A 42 -11.88 -11.34 15.42
C TYR A 42 -11.07 -10.09 15.00
N LEU A 43 -9.94 -10.27 14.32
CA LEU A 43 -9.05 -9.19 13.87
C LEU A 43 -9.64 -8.34 12.75
N LEU A 44 -10.59 -8.87 11.96
CA LEU A 44 -11.36 -8.07 11.02
C LEU A 44 -12.42 -7.23 11.74
N LYS A 45 -13.10 -7.82 12.73
CA LYS A 45 -14.16 -7.19 13.51
C LYS A 45 -13.64 -6.05 14.39
N TYR A 46 -12.47 -6.20 14.99
CA TYR A 46 -11.86 -5.23 15.89
C TYR A 46 -10.49 -4.78 15.38
N ASP A 47 -10.38 -3.51 14.97
CA ASP A 47 -9.11 -2.90 14.57
C ASP A 47 -8.82 -1.68 15.46
N THR A 48 -7.60 -1.61 16.01
CA THR A 48 -7.19 -0.51 16.91
C THR A 48 -7.11 0.84 16.20
N VAL A 49 -6.76 0.86 14.92
CA VAL A 49 -6.60 2.09 14.13
C VAL A 49 -7.91 2.50 13.48
N TYR A 50 -8.64 1.54 12.91
CA TYR A 50 -9.84 1.81 12.11
C TYR A 50 -11.15 1.45 12.82
N GLY A 51 -11.09 1.16 14.12
CA GLY A 51 -12.25 0.81 14.94
C GLY A 51 -12.94 -0.50 14.53
N ARG A 52 -14.21 -0.61 14.91
CA ARG A 52 -15.03 -1.80 14.65
C ARG A 52 -15.43 -1.90 13.19
N ALA A 53 -15.53 -3.12 12.67
CA ALA A 53 -16.02 -3.33 11.31
C ALA A 53 -17.46 -2.78 11.16
N PRO A 54 -17.78 -2.05 10.08
CA PRO A 54 -19.11 -1.52 9.83
C PRO A 54 -20.09 -2.59 9.29
N PHE A 55 -19.69 -3.86 9.29
CA PHE A 55 -20.43 -5.01 8.77
C PHE A 55 -20.38 -6.19 9.74
N SER A 56 -21.32 -7.12 9.60
CA SER A 56 -21.32 -8.35 10.40
C SER A 56 -20.13 -9.23 10.02
N VAL A 57 -19.46 -9.78 11.03
CA VAL A 57 -18.34 -10.72 10.86
C VAL A 57 -18.58 -11.88 11.81
N LYS A 58 -18.67 -13.10 11.26
CA LYS A 58 -18.82 -14.36 11.98
C LYS A 58 -17.98 -15.43 11.29
N THR A 59 -17.88 -16.60 11.91
CA THR A 59 -17.35 -17.82 11.28
C THR A 59 -18.40 -18.90 11.25
N GLU A 60 -18.35 -19.74 10.22
CA GLU A 60 -19.18 -20.93 10.09
C GLU A 60 -18.43 -21.94 9.23
N ASN A 61 -18.34 -23.21 9.67
CA ASN A 61 -17.72 -24.31 8.93
C ASN A 61 -16.31 -23.99 8.35
N GLY A 62 -15.47 -23.29 9.12
CA GLY A 62 -14.12 -22.93 8.70
C GLY A 62 -14.04 -21.77 7.68
N ALA A 63 -15.15 -21.09 7.39
CA ALA A 63 -15.21 -19.93 6.52
C ALA A 63 -15.55 -18.65 7.32
N LEU A 64 -15.28 -17.49 6.71
CA LEU A 64 -15.75 -16.19 7.19
C LEU A 64 -17.15 -15.93 6.64
N ILE A 65 -18.09 -15.52 7.49
CA ILE A 65 -19.41 -15.05 7.09
C ILE A 65 -19.44 -13.53 7.30
N ILE A 66 -19.35 -12.77 6.21
CA ILE A 66 -19.20 -11.32 6.24
C ILE A 66 -20.32 -10.66 5.44
N GLY A 67 -21.14 -9.83 6.09
CA GLY A 67 -22.30 -9.22 5.44
C GLY A 67 -23.28 -10.24 4.84
N GLY A 68 -23.34 -11.45 5.42
CA GLY A 68 -24.15 -12.56 4.92
C GLY A 68 -23.52 -13.37 3.79
N LYS A 69 -22.33 -13.00 3.29
CA LYS A 69 -21.59 -13.76 2.28
C LYS A 69 -20.61 -14.72 2.93
N THR A 70 -20.53 -15.94 2.39
CA THR A 70 -19.54 -16.94 2.80
C THR A 70 -18.25 -16.74 2.02
N ILE A 71 -17.14 -16.62 2.74
CA ILE A 71 -15.80 -16.43 2.18
C ILE A 71 -14.89 -17.54 2.75
N PRO A 72 -14.53 -18.55 1.94
CA PRO A 72 -13.65 -19.62 2.38
C PRO A 72 -12.29 -19.07 2.83
N VAL A 73 -11.79 -19.65 3.93
CA VAL A 73 -10.43 -19.44 4.41
C VAL A 73 -9.60 -20.65 4.04
N ILE A 74 -8.51 -20.42 3.32
CA ILE A 74 -7.52 -21.43 2.95
C ILE A 74 -6.30 -21.22 3.86
N ALA A 75 -5.65 -22.31 4.27
CA ALA A 75 -4.47 -22.28 5.13
C ALA A 75 -3.30 -23.00 4.43
N GLU A 76 -2.91 -22.50 3.26
CA GLU A 76 -1.85 -23.07 2.44
C GLU A 76 -0.62 -22.15 2.40
N ARG A 77 0.57 -22.73 2.59
CA ARG A 77 1.85 -22.02 2.64
C ARG A 77 2.43 -21.78 1.25
N GLU A 78 2.18 -22.69 0.31
CA GLU A 78 2.75 -22.68 -1.03
C GLU A 78 1.74 -22.11 -2.05
N PRO A 79 1.99 -20.91 -2.62
CA PRO A 79 1.01 -20.28 -3.51
C PRO A 79 0.58 -21.10 -4.72
N ALA A 80 1.46 -21.97 -5.23
CA ALA A 80 1.19 -22.84 -6.38
C ALA A 80 0.16 -23.95 -6.08
N LYS A 81 -0.12 -24.24 -4.81
CA LYS A 81 -1.11 -25.26 -4.38
C LYS A 81 -2.48 -24.66 -4.11
N LEU A 82 -2.62 -23.34 -4.20
CA LEU A 82 -3.88 -22.67 -3.93
C LEU A 82 -4.90 -22.97 -5.05
N PRO A 83 -6.19 -23.20 -4.72
CA PRO A 83 -7.21 -23.60 -5.69
C PRO A 83 -7.79 -22.40 -6.46
N TRP A 84 -6.96 -21.46 -6.92
CA TRP A 84 -7.40 -20.23 -7.58
C TRP A 84 -8.16 -20.48 -8.87
N LYS A 85 -7.73 -21.48 -9.64
CA LYS A 85 -8.44 -21.94 -10.84
C LYS A 85 -9.88 -22.37 -10.53
N ASP A 86 -10.03 -23.25 -9.54
CA ASP A 86 -11.33 -23.82 -9.17
C ASP A 86 -12.27 -22.75 -8.59
N MET A 87 -11.70 -21.77 -7.90
CA MET A 87 -12.44 -20.61 -7.36
C MET A 87 -12.69 -19.50 -8.40
N SER A 88 -12.19 -19.64 -9.63
CA SER A 88 -12.28 -18.65 -10.70
C SER A 88 -11.78 -17.27 -10.24
N VAL A 89 -10.61 -17.22 -9.62
CA VAL A 89 -10.01 -15.97 -9.13
C VAL A 89 -9.45 -15.17 -10.30
N ASP A 90 -9.88 -13.92 -10.44
CA ASP A 90 -9.35 -13.01 -11.45
C ASP A 90 -8.06 -12.35 -10.94
N ILE A 91 -8.07 -11.82 -9.72
CA ILE A 91 -6.94 -11.08 -9.16
C ILE A 91 -6.61 -11.58 -7.75
N VAL A 92 -5.34 -11.90 -7.51
CA VAL A 92 -4.82 -12.12 -6.16
C VAL A 92 -4.21 -10.83 -5.64
N ILE A 93 -4.63 -10.42 -4.44
CA ILE A 93 -3.98 -9.37 -3.65
C ILE A 93 -2.91 -10.06 -2.80
N GLU A 94 -1.65 -9.92 -3.20
CA GLU A 94 -0.50 -10.50 -2.50
C GLU A 94 -0.03 -9.54 -1.42
N SER A 95 -0.49 -9.79 -0.19
CA SER A 95 -0.27 -8.94 0.99
C SER A 95 0.42 -9.66 2.15
N THR A 96 1.12 -10.77 1.89
CA THR A 96 1.93 -11.48 2.90
C THR A 96 3.25 -10.74 3.21
N GLY A 97 3.79 -10.01 2.22
CA GLY A 97 5.13 -9.44 2.26
C GLY A 97 6.26 -10.45 1.98
N LEU A 98 5.94 -11.74 1.80
CA LEU A 98 6.89 -12.81 1.52
C LEU A 98 7.11 -13.03 0.02
N PHE A 99 6.05 -12.90 -0.78
CA PHE A 99 6.07 -13.12 -2.23
C PHE A 99 6.16 -11.79 -3.00
N THR A 100 7.10 -10.94 -2.59
CA THR A 100 7.35 -9.63 -3.24
C THR A 100 8.24 -9.74 -4.47
N ASP A 101 8.85 -10.89 -4.71
CA ASP A 101 9.58 -11.19 -5.93
C ASP A 101 8.60 -11.66 -7.03
N ALA A 102 8.69 -11.09 -8.23
CA ALA A 102 7.77 -11.38 -9.33
C ALA A 102 7.79 -12.87 -9.73
N GLY A 103 8.96 -13.51 -9.74
CA GLY A 103 9.09 -14.93 -10.04
C GLY A 103 8.39 -15.80 -8.99
N LYS A 104 8.44 -15.40 -7.72
CA LYS A 104 7.69 -16.09 -6.65
C LYS A 104 6.19 -15.82 -6.72
N ALA A 105 5.78 -14.58 -6.99
CA ALA A 105 4.37 -14.20 -7.12
C ALA A 105 3.69 -14.91 -8.29
N LYS A 106 4.44 -15.27 -9.34
CA LYS A 106 3.97 -16.08 -10.48
C LYS A 106 3.33 -17.41 -10.06
N ALA A 107 3.70 -17.96 -8.90
CA ALA A 107 3.06 -19.17 -8.38
C ALA A 107 1.53 -19.03 -8.21
N HIS A 108 1.01 -17.82 -7.98
CA HIS A 108 -0.44 -17.56 -7.98
C HIS A 108 -1.06 -17.66 -9.37
N ILE A 109 -0.35 -17.21 -10.40
CA ILE A 109 -0.77 -17.34 -11.80
C ILE A 109 -0.77 -18.82 -12.20
N ASP A 110 0.26 -19.56 -11.79
CA ASP A 110 0.37 -21.00 -12.05
C ASP A 110 -0.74 -21.81 -11.35
N ALA A 111 -1.21 -21.33 -10.19
CA ALA A 111 -2.40 -21.83 -9.49
C ALA A 111 -3.74 -21.43 -10.14
N GLY A 112 -3.72 -20.58 -11.18
CA GLY A 112 -4.87 -20.26 -12.02
C GLY A 112 -5.48 -18.87 -11.86
N ALA A 113 -4.88 -17.98 -11.06
CA ALA A 113 -5.27 -16.57 -11.04
C ALA A 113 -4.89 -15.87 -12.36
N LYS A 114 -5.67 -14.90 -12.82
CA LYS A 114 -5.35 -14.16 -14.06
C LYS A 114 -4.32 -13.04 -13.83
N HIS A 115 -4.41 -12.37 -12.69
CA HIS A 115 -3.49 -11.32 -12.28
C HIS A 115 -3.09 -11.43 -10.80
N VAL A 116 -1.96 -10.82 -10.45
CA VAL A 116 -1.48 -10.63 -9.08
C VAL A 116 -1.13 -9.17 -8.87
N VAL A 117 -1.59 -8.60 -7.76
CA VAL A 117 -1.19 -7.27 -7.29
C VAL A 117 -0.39 -7.44 -6.00
N ILE A 118 0.91 -7.22 -6.07
CA ILE A 118 1.81 -7.19 -4.93
C ILE A 118 1.61 -5.87 -4.18
N THR A 119 1.28 -5.93 -2.89
CA THR A 119 0.99 -4.72 -2.08
C THR A 119 2.25 -4.12 -1.42
N ALA A 120 3.40 -4.28 -2.09
CA ALA A 120 4.71 -3.81 -1.67
C ALA A 120 5.60 -3.61 -2.91
N PRO A 121 6.73 -2.88 -2.82
CA PRO A 121 7.67 -2.77 -3.94
C PRO A 121 8.11 -4.15 -4.43
N ALA A 122 7.90 -4.42 -5.73
CA ALA A 122 8.32 -5.68 -6.34
C ALA A 122 9.85 -5.80 -6.40
N LYS A 123 10.31 -7.05 -6.36
CA LYS A 123 11.69 -7.47 -6.62
C LYS A 123 11.74 -8.36 -7.86
N GLY A 124 12.90 -8.44 -8.48
CA GLY A 124 13.09 -9.24 -9.70
C GLY A 124 12.44 -8.60 -10.93
N GLU A 125 12.57 -9.29 -12.07
CA GLU A 125 11.97 -8.90 -13.34
C GLU A 125 10.59 -9.57 -13.51
N GLY A 126 9.70 -8.94 -14.27
CA GLY A 126 8.38 -9.50 -14.60
C GLY A 126 7.20 -8.97 -13.79
N ALA A 127 7.40 -7.89 -13.02
CA ALA A 127 6.30 -7.13 -12.42
C ALA A 127 6.40 -5.63 -12.78
N GLU A 128 5.30 -5.04 -13.21
CA GLU A 128 5.21 -3.60 -13.45
C GLU A 128 4.77 -2.87 -12.18
N THR A 129 5.48 -1.80 -11.83
CA THR A 129 5.05 -0.91 -10.73
C THR A 129 4.01 0.07 -11.27
N ILE A 130 2.82 0.07 -10.66
CA ILE A 130 1.69 0.90 -11.09
C ILE A 130 1.38 1.92 -9.99
N LEU A 131 1.28 3.18 -10.38
CA LEU A 131 0.89 4.31 -9.54
C LEU A 131 -0.26 5.05 -10.21
N ILE A 132 -1.38 5.12 -9.48
CA ILE A 132 -2.57 5.84 -9.94
C ILE A 132 -2.24 7.34 -10.03
N GLY A 133 -2.70 7.96 -11.11
CA GLY A 133 -2.37 9.30 -11.56
C GLY A 133 -1.07 9.39 -12.38
N ALA A 134 -0.23 8.36 -12.44
CA ALA A 134 1.08 8.46 -13.11
C ALA A 134 1.23 7.54 -14.33
N ASN A 135 0.95 6.24 -14.18
CA ASN A 135 1.15 5.24 -15.23
C ASN A 135 0.12 4.10 -15.19
N GLU A 136 -1.08 4.38 -14.67
CA GLU A 136 -2.15 3.40 -14.48
C GLU A 136 -2.63 2.73 -15.77
N GLU A 137 -2.42 3.36 -16.93
CA GLU A 137 -2.70 2.79 -18.24
C GLU A 137 -1.87 1.53 -18.53
N LYS A 138 -0.78 1.31 -17.80
CA LYS A 138 0.03 0.08 -17.88
C LYS A 138 -0.57 -1.08 -17.09
N PHE A 139 -1.58 -0.85 -16.26
CA PHE A 139 -2.22 -1.93 -15.52
C PHE A 139 -2.82 -2.97 -16.48
N GLY A 140 -2.53 -4.25 -16.22
CA GLY A 140 -3.01 -5.36 -17.06
C GLY A 140 -2.18 -5.64 -18.30
N THR A 141 -1.18 -4.82 -18.63
CA THR A 141 -0.20 -5.13 -19.70
C THR A 141 0.69 -6.34 -19.36
N CYS A 142 0.77 -6.69 -18.08
CA CYS A 142 1.35 -7.92 -17.58
C CYS A 142 0.45 -8.54 -16.51
N ASN A 143 0.69 -9.82 -16.19
CA ASN A 143 -0.10 -10.53 -15.19
C ASN A 143 0.25 -10.15 -13.75
N ILE A 144 1.43 -9.60 -13.49
CA ILE A 144 1.91 -9.30 -12.13
C ILE A 144 2.23 -7.81 -12.04
N THR A 145 1.59 -7.12 -11.12
CA THR A 145 1.87 -5.71 -10.84
C THR A 145 2.24 -5.50 -9.39
N SER A 146 2.90 -4.38 -9.10
CA SER A 146 3.17 -3.90 -7.75
C SER A 146 2.49 -2.55 -7.57
N ASN A 147 1.79 -2.39 -6.44
CA ASN A 147 1.25 -1.09 -6.04
C ASN A 147 2.27 -0.25 -5.24
N ALA A 148 3.57 -0.47 -5.49
CA ALA A 148 4.70 0.17 -4.82
C ALA A 148 4.61 0.11 -3.28
N SER A 149 5.13 1.15 -2.61
CA SER A 149 4.96 1.36 -1.16
C SER A 149 3.98 2.48 -0.87
N CYS A 150 3.46 2.53 0.36
CA CYS A 150 2.66 3.65 0.86
C CYS A 150 3.36 5.01 0.69
N THR A 151 4.64 5.10 1.05
CA THR A 151 5.43 6.33 0.86
C THR A 151 5.56 6.72 -0.61
N THR A 152 5.72 5.75 -1.52
CA THR A 152 5.78 6.02 -2.97
C THR A 152 4.45 6.58 -3.46
N ASN A 153 3.33 5.99 -3.05
CA ASN A 153 1.99 6.49 -3.40
C ASN A 153 1.74 7.88 -2.82
N ALA A 154 2.22 8.19 -1.60
CA ALA A 154 2.07 9.52 -1.01
C ALA A 154 2.92 10.60 -1.69
N CYS A 155 4.18 10.30 -2.04
CA CYS A 155 5.08 11.31 -2.60
C CYS A 155 4.93 11.50 -4.11
N SER A 156 4.52 10.47 -4.86
CA SER A 156 4.52 10.49 -6.33
C SER A 156 3.55 11.49 -6.95
N PRO A 157 2.30 11.65 -6.45
CA PRO A 157 1.42 12.74 -6.90
C PRO A 157 2.05 14.10 -6.67
N LEU A 158 2.51 14.37 -5.44
CA LEU A 158 3.08 15.65 -5.04
C LEU A 158 4.29 16.04 -5.91
N ILE A 159 5.31 15.20 -6.00
CA ILE A 159 6.50 15.53 -6.78
C ILE A 159 6.24 15.50 -8.29
N GLY A 160 5.28 14.69 -8.75
CA GLY A 160 4.84 14.64 -10.15
C GLY A 160 4.24 15.97 -10.58
N ILE A 161 3.26 16.47 -9.82
CA ILE A 161 2.62 17.77 -10.06
C ILE A 161 3.65 18.90 -10.09
N LEU A 162 4.56 18.94 -9.10
CA LEU A 162 5.58 19.98 -9.03
C LEU A 162 6.62 19.87 -10.15
N ASN A 163 7.01 18.66 -10.54
CA ASN A 163 7.96 18.46 -11.63
C ASN A 163 7.37 18.81 -13.01
N GLU A 164 6.09 18.54 -13.23
CA GLU A 164 5.41 18.88 -14.50
C GLU A 164 5.20 20.40 -14.65
N THR A 165 4.99 21.13 -13.54
CA THR A 165 4.62 22.56 -13.56
C THR A 165 5.81 23.52 -13.33
N LEU A 166 6.63 23.25 -12.32
CA LEU A 166 7.77 24.10 -11.92
C LEU A 166 9.11 23.53 -12.39
N GLY A 167 9.16 22.21 -12.64
CA GLY A 167 10.38 21.49 -12.93
C GLY A 167 11.25 21.31 -11.67
N VAL A 168 11.74 20.09 -11.45
CA VAL A 168 12.60 19.78 -10.29
C VAL A 168 14.06 19.65 -10.74
N GLU A 169 14.95 20.43 -10.14
CA GLU A 169 16.40 20.27 -10.30
C GLU A 169 16.94 19.16 -9.41
N ARG A 170 16.61 19.21 -8.12
CA ARG A 170 16.89 18.20 -7.10
C ARG A 170 15.82 18.23 -6.03
N ALA A 171 15.58 17.10 -5.40
CA ALA A 171 14.64 16.97 -4.29
C ALA A 171 15.14 15.92 -3.27
N ILE A 172 14.75 16.10 -2.02
CA ILE A 172 14.95 15.11 -0.96
C ILE A 172 13.63 14.86 -0.25
N LEU A 173 13.30 13.59 -0.06
CA LEU A 173 12.18 13.12 0.73
C LEU A 173 12.65 12.79 2.15
N ASN A 174 11.94 13.30 3.14
CA ASN A 174 11.93 12.74 4.48
C ASN A 174 10.53 12.19 4.77
N THR A 175 10.44 10.95 5.26
CA THR A 175 9.16 10.42 5.75
C THR A 175 9.22 10.15 7.25
N THR A 176 8.43 10.88 8.01
CA THR A 176 8.13 10.55 9.40
C THR A 176 6.98 9.56 9.38
N HIS A 177 7.33 8.30 9.62
CA HIS A 177 6.48 7.17 9.30
C HIS A 177 6.04 6.43 10.56
N ALA A 178 4.75 6.15 10.66
CA ALA A 178 4.19 5.25 11.67
C ALA A 178 4.97 3.92 11.73
N TYR A 179 5.05 3.31 12.91
CA TYR A 179 5.68 2.01 13.06
C TYR A 179 4.91 0.94 12.27
N THR A 180 5.58 -0.17 11.96
CA THR A 180 4.98 -1.28 11.22
C THR A 180 5.27 -2.61 11.90
N THR A 181 4.65 -3.69 11.41
CA THR A 181 4.82 -5.04 11.98
C THR A 181 6.23 -5.60 11.83
N SER A 182 7.11 -4.97 11.05
CA SER A 182 8.53 -5.33 10.98
C SER A 182 9.35 -4.80 12.17
N GLN A 183 8.75 -4.06 13.10
CA GLN A 183 9.37 -3.59 14.34
C GLN A 183 8.80 -4.35 15.53
N GLY A 184 9.64 -4.62 16.53
CA GLY A 184 9.23 -5.25 17.79
C GLY A 184 8.61 -4.26 18.78
N ILE A 185 7.84 -4.79 19.73
CA ILE A 185 7.39 -4.02 20.92
C ILE A 185 8.56 -3.81 21.89
N VAL A 186 9.49 -4.76 21.92
CA VAL A 186 10.70 -4.73 22.74
C VAL A 186 11.94 -4.89 21.85
N ASP A 187 13.11 -4.59 22.41
CA ASP A 187 14.38 -4.76 21.72
C ASP A 187 14.62 -6.24 21.36
N GLY A 188 15.00 -6.52 20.11
CA GLY A 188 15.19 -7.87 19.60
C GLY A 188 16.09 -7.95 18.36
N PRO A 189 16.45 -9.17 17.92
CA PRO A 189 17.37 -9.36 16.79
C PRO A 189 16.81 -8.83 15.46
N ALA A 190 17.62 -8.06 14.73
CA ALA A 190 17.29 -7.57 13.40
C ALA A 190 18.57 -7.51 12.54
N PRO A 191 18.98 -8.64 11.92
CA PRO A 191 20.30 -8.76 11.29
C PRO A 191 20.51 -7.80 10.11
N ASP A 192 19.45 -7.48 9.38
CA ASP A 192 19.55 -6.61 8.18
C ASP A 192 19.56 -5.11 8.51
N ASP A 193 19.06 -4.72 9.68
CA ASP A 193 18.99 -3.32 10.13
C ASP A 193 18.81 -3.29 11.66
N PHE A 194 19.91 -3.12 12.40
CA PHE A 194 19.91 -3.15 13.88
C PHE A 194 18.95 -2.14 14.51
N ARG A 195 18.63 -1.05 13.79
CA ARG A 195 17.71 -0.01 14.27
C ARG A 195 16.27 -0.51 14.29
N ARG A 196 15.89 -1.43 13.40
CA ARG A 196 14.55 -2.08 13.40
C ARG A 196 14.35 -3.02 14.58
N GLY A 197 15.46 -3.50 15.14
CA GLY A 197 15.46 -4.32 16.34
C GLY A 197 15.09 -3.55 17.60
N ARG A 198 15.10 -2.21 17.59
CA ARG A 198 14.72 -1.39 18.74
C ARG A 198 13.20 -1.27 18.86
N ALA A 199 12.69 -1.20 20.10
CA ALA A 199 11.28 -1.08 20.41
C ALA A 199 10.59 0.06 19.63
N GLY A 200 9.70 -0.29 18.69
CA GLY A 200 9.14 0.65 17.72
C GLY A 200 8.18 1.69 18.31
N ALA A 201 7.48 1.32 19.39
CA ALA A 201 6.58 2.22 20.11
C ALA A 201 7.30 3.11 21.15
N ALA A 202 8.63 3.10 21.18
CA ALA A 202 9.42 3.84 22.18
C ALA A 202 10.59 4.63 21.58
N ASN A 203 10.79 4.59 20.26
CA ASN A 203 11.97 5.21 19.62
C ASN A 203 11.60 5.97 18.35
N LEU A 204 12.41 6.99 18.06
CA LEU A 204 12.56 7.54 16.71
C LEU A 204 13.63 6.71 16.00
N GLY A 205 13.24 5.93 14.99
CA GLY A 205 14.11 4.97 14.32
C GLY A 205 14.49 5.41 12.90
N PRO A 206 15.70 5.95 12.66
CA PRO A 206 16.16 6.27 11.31
C PRO A 206 16.20 5.02 10.43
N SER A 207 15.66 5.09 9.22
CA SER A 207 15.63 3.99 8.26
C SER A 207 15.89 4.49 6.85
N SER A 208 16.36 3.60 5.98
CA SER A 208 16.39 3.85 4.55
C SER A 208 14.99 3.69 3.95
N THR A 209 14.73 4.38 2.84
CA THR A 209 13.52 4.20 2.05
C THR A 209 13.88 4.17 0.57
N GLY A 210 13.30 3.21 -0.16
CA GLY A 210 13.41 3.16 -1.62
C GLY A 210 12.36 4.01 -2.33
N ALA A 211 11.46 4.69 -1.60
CA ALA A 211 10.28 5.32 -2.18
C ALA A 211 10.62 6.40 -3.21
N ALA A 212 11.56 7.30 -2.89
CA ALA A 212 12.00 8.34 -3.83
C ALA A 212 12.58 7.73 -5.13
N LYS A 213 13.36 6.64 -5.01
CA LYS A 213 13.89 5.91 -6.17
C LYS A 213 12.79 5.21 -6.97
N ALA A 214 11.81 4.61 -6.30
CA ALA A 214 10.67 3.96 -6.93
C ALA A 214 9.80 4.98 -7.72
N THR A 215 9.64 6.20 -7.22
CA THR A 215 8.96 7.29 -7.94
C THR A 215 9.64 7.61 -9.28
N THR A 216 10.96 7.39 -9.42
CA THR A 216 11.65 7.62 -10.70
C THR A 216 11.30 6.61 -11.79
N VAL A 217 10.67 5.48 -11.44
CA VAL A 217 10.15 4.51 -12.42
C VAL A 217 9.03 5.13 -13.25
N VAL A 218 8.17 5.94 -12.62
CA VAL A 218 7.06 6.62 -13.29
C VAL A 218 7.42 8.05 -13.71
N TYR A 219 8.42 8.67 -13.09
CA TYR A 219 8.99 9.95 -13.51
C TYR A 219 10.49 9.83 -13.81
N PRO A 220 10.88 9.33 -15.00
CA PRO A 220 12.28 9.12 -15.34
C PRO A 220 13.15 10.39 -15.29
N SER A 221 12.53 11.57 -15.48
CA SER A 221 13.18 12.89 -15.37
C SER A 221 13.79 13.17 -14.00
N LEU A 222 13.33 12.48 -12.94
CA LEU A 222 13.79 12.60 -11.56
C LEU A 222 14.91 11.62 -11.19
N LYS A 223 15.32 10.73 -12.11
CA LYS A 223 16.40 9.78 -11.88
C LYS A 223 17.70 10.51 -11.52
N GLY A 224 18.29 10.15 -10.38
CA GLY A 224 19.50 10.79 -9.84
C GLY A 224 19.27 12.19 -9.24
N LYS A 225 18.02 12.66 -9.19
CA LYS A 225 17.65 13.97 -8.63
C LYS A 225 16.76 13.87 -7.40
N PHE A 226 16.16 12.71 -7.15
CA PHE A 226 15.27 12.48 -6.01
C PHE A 226 15.76 11.27 -5.20
N ASP A 227 16.03 11.49 -3.92
CA ASP A 227 16.35 10.44 -2.94
C ASP A 227 15.66 10.75 -1.62
N GLY A 228 15.75 9.86 -0.62
CA GLY A 228 15.12 10.13 0.66
C GLY A 228 15.52 9.24 1.81
N ILE A 229 15.08 9.67 2.99
CA ILE A 229 15.24 9.00 4.27
C ILE A 229 13.88 8.78 4.94
N ALA A 230 13.86 7.92 5.95
CA ALA A 230 12.70 7.71 6.79
C ALA A 230 13.08 7.78 8.27
N VAL A 231 12.15 8.23 9.10
CA VAL A 231 12.21 8.13 10.55
C VAL A 231 10.94 7.45 11.03
N ARG A 232 11.08 6.26 11.61
CA ARG A 232 9.97 5.53 12.25
C ARG A 232 9.62 6.21 13.57
N VAL A 233 8.34 6.41 13.85
CA VAL A 233 7.87 7.08 15.08
C VAL A 233 6.83 6.25 15.84
N PRO A 234 6.64 6.48 17.16
CA PRO A 234 5.66 5.79 18.02
C PRO A 234 4.17 6.10 17.73
N VAL A 235 3.78 6.15 16.45
CA VAL A 235 2.41 6.36 15.99
C VAL A 235 1.94 5.11 15.24
N PRO A 236 0.73 4.58 15.52
CA PRO A 236 0.25 3.32 14.93
C PRO A 236 -0.15 3.42 13.45
N SER A 237 -0.52 4.62 12.98
CA SER A 237 -0.88 4.93 11.60
C SER A 237 -0.99 6.44 11.42
N GLY A 238 -0.92 6.93 10.18
CA GLY A 238 -0.82 8.36 9.88
C GLY A 238 0.64 8.78 9.77
N SER A 239 1.16 8.78 8.55
CA SER A 239 2.55 9.13 8.24
C SER A 239 2.57 10.39 7.39
N ILE A 240 3.70 11.09 7.38
CA ILE A 240 3.90 12.29 6.58
C ILE A 240 5.07 12.10 5.62
N VAL A 241 4.93 12.67 4.43
CA VAL A 241 6.03 12.91 3.50
C VAL A 241 6.34 14.40 3.53
N ASP A 242 7.60 14.72 3.75
CA ASP A 242 8.17 16.06 3.67
C ASP A 242 9.14 16.08 2.50
N ILE A 243 8.89 16.96 1.53
CA ILE A 243 9.70 17.06 0.31
C ILE A 243 10.29 18.46 0.24
N THR A 244 11.61 18.53 0.34
CA THR A 244 12.36 19.74 0.00
C THR A 244 12.85 19.63 -1.43
N PHE A 245 12.56 20.61 -2.29
CA PHE A 245 12.98 20.60 -3.68
C PHE A 245 13.51 21.96 -4.16
N VAL A 246 14.32 21.93 -5.22
CA VAL A 246 14.81 23.11 -5.91
C VAL A 246 14.06 23.23 -7.24
N PRO A 247 13.24 24.29 -7.44
CA PRO A 247 12.53 24.53 -8.70
C PRO A 247 13.49 25.00 -9.79
N LYS A 248 13.20 24.69 -11.06
CA LYS A 248 14.00 25.16 -12.21
C LYS A 248 13.82 26.64 -12.54
N ARG A 249 12.79 27.28 -11.97
CA ARG A 249 12.48 28.69 -12.17
C ARG A 249 12.05 29.32 -10.86
N ALA A 250 12.07 30.65 -10.83
CA ALA A 250 11.47 31.41 -9.74
C ALA A 250 9.98 31.04 -9.59
N THR A 251 9.55 30.94 -8.34
CA THR A 251 8.18 30.62 -7.93
C THR A 251 7.89 31.27 -6.57
N SER A 252 6.65 31.26 -6.13
CA SER A 252 6.23 31.74 -4.80
C SER A 252 5.44 30.68 -4.05
N VAL A 253 5.21 30.91 -2.76
CA VAL A 253 4.39 30.02 -1.92
C VAL A 253 2.95 29.96 -2.46
N GLU A 254 2.41 31.10 -2.88
CA GLU A 254 1.08 31.22 -3.45
C GLU A 254 0.96 30.39 -4.74
N GLU A 255 1.93 30.53 -5.65
CA GLU A 255 1.92 29.76 -6.91
C GLU A 255 1.97 28.25 -6.66
N VAL A 256 2.82 27.79 -5.74
CA VAL A 256 2.92 26.37 -5.37
C VAL A 256 1.59 25.86 -4.81
N ASN A 257 0.98 26.61 -3.90
CA ASN A 257 -0.30 26.25 -3.29
C ASN A 257 -1.42 26.18 -4.35
N ASP A 258 -1.48 27.14 -5.26
CA ASP A 258 -2.49 27.18 -6.32
C ASP A 258 -2.32 26.02 -7.29
N ILE A 259 -1.09 25.68 -7.67
CA ILE A 259 -0.78 24.49 -8.50
C ILE A 259 -1.33 23.22 -7.85
N LEU A 260 -1.10 23.02 -6.55
CA LEU A 260 -1.56 21.83 -5.83
C LEU A 260 -3.09 21.81 -5.68
N LYS A 261 -3.71 22.96 -5.41
CA LYS A 261 -5.18 23.10 -5.32
C LYS A 261 -5.86 22.77 -6.66
N GLU A 262 -5.32 23.27 -7.76
CA GLU A 262 -5.86 22.98 -9.10
C GLU A 262 -5.62 21.52 -9.49
N ALA A 263 -4.45 20.96 -9.18
CA ALA A 263 -4.19 19.55 -9.39
C ALA A 263 -5.21 18.68 -8.65
N ALA A 264 -5.49 18.93 -7.37
CA ALA A 264 -6.45 18.17 -6.56
C ALA A 264 -7.88 18.15 -7.13
N LYS A 265 -8.26 19.14 -7.96
CA LYS A 265 -9.57 19.19 -8.64
C LYS A 265 -9.59 18.41 -9.96
N SER A 266 -8.43 18.13 -10.55
CA SER A 266 -8.32 17.48 -11.85
C SER A 266 -8.78 16.02 -11.83
N ASP A 267 -9.32 15.53 -12.95
CA ASP A 267 -9.76 14.13 -13.08
C ASP A 267 -8.64 13.12 -12.83
N ARG A 268 -7.41 13.50 -13.18
CA ARG A 268 -6.20 12.70 -12.97
C ARG A 268 -5.93 12.48 -11.47
N TRP A 269 -5.91 13.55 -10.68
CA TRP A 269 -5.39 13.55 -9.31
C TRP A 269 -6.45 13.46 -8.22
N LYS A 270 -7.70 13.87 -8.46
CA LYS A 270 -8.78 13.88 -7.43
C LYS A 270 -9.07 12.51 -6.79
N ARG A 271 -8.57 11.42 -7.39
CA ARG A 271 -8.69 10.04 -6.88
C ARG A 271 -7.64 9.68 -5.83
N VAL A 272 -6.51 10.37 -5.79
CA VAL A 272 -5.31 10.02 -4.98
C VAL A 272 -4.59 11.21 -4.37
N PHE A 273 -5.12 12.42 -4.53
CA PHE A 273 -4.51 13.63 -4.02
C PHE A 273 -5.59 14.61 -3.57
N ALA A 274 -5.43 15.11 -2.35
CA ALA A 274 -6.29 16.11 -1.75
C ALA A 274 -5.43 17.19 -1.10
N VAL A 275 -5.99 18.39 -0.99
CA VAL A 275 -5.38 19.53 -0.32
C VAL A 275 -6.29 19.98 0.80
N THR A 276 -5.69 20.42 1.90
CA THR A 276 -6.38 21.02 3.03
C THR A 276 -5.55 22.20 3.56
N GLU A 277 -6.24 23.20 4.08
CA GLU A 277 -5.67 24.34 4.81
C GLU A 277 -5.98 24.26 6.31
N GLU A 278 -6.65 23.18 6.74
CA GLU A 278 -6.95 22.94 8.14
C GLU A 278 -5.69 22.49 8.90
N PRO A 279 -5.56 22.83 10.19
CA PRO A 279 -4.40 22.47 11.01
C PRO A 279 -4.49 21.00 11.47
N LEU A 280 -4.41 20.06 10.52
CA LEU A 280 -4.55 18.63 10.77
C LEU A 280 -3.35 18.03 11.53
N VAL A 281 -3.61 16.96 12.28
CA VAL A 281 -2.61 16.06 12.84
C VAL A 281 -2.76 14.63 12.31
N SER A 282 -1.81 13.74 12.62
CA SER A 282 -1.75 12.37 12.05
C SER A 282 -3.01 11.51 12.27
N SER A 283 -3.78 11.76 13.34
CA SER A 283 -5.03 11.05 13.60
C SER A 283 -6.16 11.44 12.65
N ASP A 284 -6.14 12.67 12.13
CA ASP A 284 -7.25 13.25 11.37
C ASP A 284 -7.28 12.71 9.93
N ILE A 285 -6.15 12.17 9.46
CA ILE A 285 -6.02 11.54 8.14
C ILE A 285 -6.35 10.04 8.16
N LEU A 286 -6.67 9.46 9.32
CA LEU A 286 -6.98 8.03 9.41
C LEU A 286 -8.26 7.69 8.65
N GLY A 287 -8.16 6.73 7.73
CA GLY A 287 -9.29 6.29 6.91
C GLY A 287 -9.54 7.16 5.67
N GLN A 288 -8.75 8.21 5.46
CA GLN A 288 -8.77 8.95 4.19
C GLN A 288 -8.29 8.04 3.04
N PRO A 289 -8.92 8.10 1.86
CA PRO A 289 -8.66 7.18 0.75
C PRO A 289 -7.56 7.63 -0.22
N TYR A 290 -6.99 8.82 -0.01
CA TYR A 290 -6.02 9.46 -0.89
C TYR A 290 -4.61 8.89 -0.72
#